data_AF-A0A0U5GLG4-F1
#
_entry.id   AF-A0A0U5GLG4-F1
#
_cell.length_a   1.000
_cell.length_b   1.000
_cell.length_c   1.000
_cell.angle_alpha   90.00
_cell.angle_beta   90.00
_cell.angle_gamma   90.00
#
_symmetry.space_group_name_H-M   'P 1'
#
loop_
_entity.id
_entity.type
_entity.pdbx_description
1 polymer ?
#
loop_
_entity_poly.entity_id
_entity_poly.type
_entity_poly.pdbx_seq_one_letter_code
_entity_poly.pdbx_strand_id
1 'polypeptide(L)'
;MTKFRNEQDDTFQSIRQRIQDMAHDELDALEARQATYRISQVPNDVSREQLPYFLLSCRELQIQSVQEIRIHSLAALSGQAQSTKTPAATFEEVPRLLRSRSSQWSLSFCHNSSYGTLVIDTHFDGFTVLNDVPEDSHSLDFIAIPGLGHHPFSIWQHDPASDPFMWLRDSLPPLARGTRVLLYGYDARAHRGNPATVEGLVISLISQLRVIDRASLAAKPVVVVAHALAGVVLKQALIELANSGQTEMFILKTVRSCLFLGVPNSYPGKEILASMVGNSRFKHLLAKLDTKPNYMAKLDRMMSGIAQSQNISICSGYDTIPDGVLEPADRSSTGRSISPRNCSVNKPDHDILRLPAGSQKIATVAAHLLSQFSPQITGQDPSPVLSRLTTWHLFLDALDEYEGRPEVIVDFIQCSVRSRSGAKTRLKACFSSREWSTFENTFSDCPGLRIHEHTEQDIRTYLSARLSNIYESGSLGVYDKATLCDIEENIATRAQGVFIWVRAITGILRQDYLQGVSILQLSKNAESFPEDLGEFYTDAIRRIPSEYREESFVMFEVILRCEHQLLIEELIATVQCATRNNIPSYIEAMHSHELDQNLLQWVQDRGAGLVEEVRDKTTGLKIVQFIHQSVLDFVA
;
A
#
# COMPACT_ATOMS: atom_id res chain seq x y z
N MET A 1 -7.50 -8.46 31.27
CA MET A 1 -6.55 -7.32 31.33
C MET A 1 -7.17 -5.99 31.80
N THR A 2 -8.46 -5.95 32.15
CA THR A 2 -9.19 -4.72 32.56
C THR A 2 -8.72 -4.09 33.87
N LYS A 3 -7.92 -4.79 34.69
CA LYS A 3 -7.33 -4.24 35.93
C LYS A 3 -5.99 -3.50 35.73
N PHE A 4 -5.31 -3.67 34.60
CA PHE A 4 -4.04 -2.99 34.30
C PHE A 4 -4.22 -1.62 33.62
N ARG A 5 -5.41 -1.34 33.09
CA ARG A 5 -5.68 -0.19 32.21
C ARG A 5 -5.77 1.18 32.89
N ASN A 6 -5.77 1.25 34.22
CA ASN A 6 -6.29 2.44 34.93
C ASN A 6 -5.25 3.44 35.46
N GLU A 7 -3.94 3.28 35.22
CA GLU A 7 -2.95 4.16 35.89
C GLU A 7 -1.98 4.98 35.02
N GLN A 8 -1.90 4.85 33.69
CA GLN A 8 -0.87 5.60 32.92
C GLN A 8 -1.28 5.98 31.49
N ASP A 9 -2.18 6.95 31.32
CA ASP A 9 -2.61 7.41 29.97
C ASP A 9 -1.75 8.58 29.42
N ASP A 10 -1.22 9.46 30.28
CA ASP A 10 -0.56 10.71 29.83
C ASP A 10 0.90 10.52 29.35
N THR A 11 1.63 9.55 29.90
CA THR A 11 3.03 9.29 29.54
C THR A 11 3.15 8.67 28.14
N PHE A 12 2.16 7.88 27.74
CA PHE A 12 2.14 7.15 26.47
C PHE A 12 1.87 8.06 25.26
N GLN A 13 1.03 9.10 25.40
CA GLN A 13 0.80 10.05 24.31
C GLN A 13 2.05 10.89 24.00
N SER A 14 2.85 11.22 25.01
CA SER A 14 4.08 12.01 24.88
C SER A 14 5.19 11.25 24.13
N ILE A 15 5.33 9.94 24.39
CA ILE A 15 6.32 9.09 23.72
C ILE A 15 5.91 8.84 22.26
N ARG A 16 4.62 8.60 21.99
CA ARG A 16 4.07 8.39 20.64
C ARG A 16 4.34 9.58 19.71
N GLN A 17 4.18 10.80 20.21
CA GLN A 17 4.42 12.01 19.43
C GLN A 17 5.91 12.18 19.06
N ARG A 18 6.83 11.88 20.00
CA ARG A 18 8.27 12.09 19.79
C ARG A 18 8.90 11.08 18.83
N ILE A 19 8.42 9.84 18.82
CA ILE A 19 8.90 8.80 17.89
C ILE A 19 8.45 9.11 16.45
N GLN A 20 7.22 9.59 16.27
CA GLN A 20 6.71 10.00 14.96
C GLN A 20 7.44 11.22 14.40
N ASP A 21 7.84 12.15 15.27
CA ASP A 21 8.57 13.35 14.86
C ASP A 21 10.05 13.03 14.52
N MET A 22 10.67 12.02 15.14
CA MET A 22 12.07 11.62 14.86
C MET A 22 12.23 10.80 13.56
N ALA A 23 11.28 9.92 13.26
CA ALA A 23 11.36 9.07 12.06
C ALA A 23 11.17 9.86 10.75
N HIS A 24 10.42 10.96 10.78
CA HIS A 24 10.13 11.77 9.59
C HIS A 24 11.33 12.61 9.12
N ASP A 25 12.15 13.12 10.04
CA ASP A 25 13.30 13.97 9.71
C ASP A 25 14.50 13.14 9.17
N GLU A 26 14.58 11.85 9.47
CA GLU A 26 15.62 10.94 8.94
C GLU A 26 15.24 10.33 7.58
N LEU A 27 13.96 10.07 7.31
CA LEU A 27 13.48 9.54 6.01
C LEU A 27 13.66 10.55 4.87
N ASP A 28 13.33 11.83 5.09
CA ASP A 28 13.57 12.90 4.11
C ASP A 28 15.08 13.12 3.82
N ALA A 29 15.96 12.77 4.77
CA ALA A 29 17.41 12.90 4.63
C ALA A 29 18.08 11.68 3.95
N LEU A 30 17.46 10.49 4.03
CA LEU A 30 17.93 9.25 3.42
C LEU A 30 17.55 9.13 1.93
N GLU A 31 16.42 9.71 1.50
CA GLU A 31 16.00 9.75 0.09
C GLU A 31 16.92 10.59 -0.84
N ALA A 32 17.80 11.42 -0.27
CA ALA A 32 18.64 12.37 -1.00
C ALA A 32 19.86 11.75 -1.73
N ARG A 33 20.12 10.44 -1.63
CA ARG A 33 21.39 9.84 -2.11
C ARG A 33 21.44 9.55 -3.62
N GLN A 34 20.31 9.54 -4.35
CA GLN A 34 20.24 9.46 -5.83
C GLN A 34 18.99 10.18 -6.40
N ALA A 35 18.73 11.43 -5.99
CA ALA A 35 17.52 12.14 -6.39
C ALA A 35 17.46 12.48 -7.91
N THR A 36 16.28 12.30 -8.53
CA THR A 36 15.98 12.90 -9.84
C THR A 36 15.54 14.34 -9.64
N TYR A 37 16.12 15.26 -10.41
CA TYR A 37 15.83 16.68 -10.35
C TYR A 37 14.99 17.11 -11.55
N ARG A 38 14.09 18.07 -11.32
CA ARG A 38 13.45 18.83 -12.38
C ARG A 38 14.26 20.08 -12.66
N ILE A 39 14.47 20.36 -13.93
CA ILE A 39 15.14 21.57 -14.38
C ILE A 39 14.11 22.34 -15.22
N SER A 40 13.81 23.57 -14.85
CA SER A 40 12.85 24.44 -15.51
C SER A 40 13.54 25.66 -16.11
N GLN A 41 12.88 26.29 -17.09
CA GLN A 41 13.38 27.48 -17.79
C GLN A 41 14.61 27.22 -18.68
N VAL A 42 14.75 26.00 -19.22
CA VAL A 42 15.76 25.70 -20.23
C VAL A 42 15.37 26.38 -21.55
N PRO A 43 16.29 27.09 -22.24
CA PRO A 43 15.99 27.70 -23.54
C PRO A 43 15.52 26.67 -24.59
N ASN A 44 14.57 27.06 -25.44
CA ASN A 44 13.96 26.17 -26.41
C ASN A 44 14.88 25.67 -27.52
N ASP A 45 15.91 26.45 -27.84
CA ASP A 45 16.92 26.12 -28.85
C ASP A 45 17.93 25.08 -28.34
N VAL A 46 17.97 24.79 -27.04
CA VAL A 46 18.81 23.73 -26.47
C VAL A 46 18.18 22.37 -26.77
N SER A 47 18.85 21.57 -27.62
CA SER A 47 18.46 20.19 -27.91
C SER A 47 18.82 19.21 -26.78
N ARG A 48 18.31 17.97 -26.85
CA ARG A 48 18.61 16.91 -25.86
C ARG A 48 20.09 16.61 -25.78
N GLU A 49 20.78 16.64 -26.91
CA GLU A 49 22.21 16.39 -27.03
C GLU A 49 23.05 17.57 -26.48
N GLN A 50 22.53 18.80 -26.59
CA GLN A 50 23.19 20.00 -26.10
C GLN A 50 22.98 20.25 -24.61
N LEU A 51 21.89 19.73 -24.02
CA LEU A 51 21.52 20.01 -22.63
C LEU A 51 22.62 19.68 -21.61
N PRO A 52 23.32 18.52 -21.66
CA PRO A 52 24.39 18.26 -20.70
C PRO A 52 25.54 19.28 -20.80
N TYR A 53 25.90 19.71 -22.01
CA TYR A 53 26.90 20.76 -22.23
C TYR A 53 26.42 22.12 -21.73
N PHE A 54 25.14 22.43 -21.91
CA PHE A 54 24.52 23.62 -21.34
C PHE A 54 24.59 23.62 -19.81
N LEU A 55 24.25 22.51 -19.16
CA LEU A 55 24.36 22.38 -17.69
C LEU A 55 25.81 22.47 -17.20
N LEU A 56 26.76 21.93 -17.96
CA LEU A 56 28.20 22.09 -17.69
C LEU A 56 28.64 23.57 -17.72
N SER A 57 28.00 24.40 -18.56
CA SER A 57 28.30 25.83 -18.66
C SER A 57 27.85 26.63 -17.42
N CYS A 58 26.91 26.10 -16.63
CA CYS A 58 26.46 26.69 -15.37
C CYS A 58 27.52 26.48 -14.28
N ARG A 59 28.46 27.42 -14.16
CA ARG A 59 29.62 27.36 -13.25
C ARG A 59 29.28 27.02 -11.79
N GLU A 60 28.09 27.41 -11.34
CA GLU A 60 27.59 27.17 -9.98
C GLU A 60 27.36 25.68 -9.68
N LEU A 61 27.14 24.83 -10.69
CA LEU A 61 26.95 23.39 -10.52
C LEU A 61 28.28 22.63 -10.32
N GLN A 62 29.41 23.16 -10.80
CA GLN A 62 30.74 22.53 -10.66
C GLN A 62 30.81 21.06 -11.15
N ILE A 63 30.05 20.71 -12.18
CA ILE A 63 30.06 19.36 -12.80
C ILE A 63 31.37 19.18 -13.58
N GLN A 64 32.00 18.01 -13.49
CA GLN A 64 33.31 17.76 -14.11
C GLN A 64 33.18 17.13 -15.50
N SER A 65 32.19 16.26 -15.71
CA SER A 65 31.96 15.56 -16.97
C SER A 65 30.48 15.50 -17.35
N VAL A 66 30.20 15.52 -18.66
CA VAL A 66 28.87 15.29 -19.23
C VAL A 66 28.36 13.88 -18.93
N GLN A 67 29.27 12.91 -18.76
CA GLN A 67 28.93 11.51 -18.46
C GLN A 67 28.22 11.35 -17.10
N GLU A 68 28.41 12.32 -16.19
CA GLU A 68 27.76 12.35 -14.88
C GLU A 68 26.27 12.75 -14.96
N ILE A 69 25.78 13.21 -16.12
CA ILE A 69 24.42 13.73 -16.28
C ILE A 69 23.59 12.76 -17.11
N ARG A 70 22.53 12.18 -16.52
CA ARG A 70 21.54 11.40 -17.26
C ARG A 70 20.27 12.23 -17.46
N ILE A 71 19.95 12.53 -18.73
CA ILE A 71 18.75 13.26 -19.13
C ILE A 71 17.62 12.28 -19.44
N HIS A 72 16.61 12.28 -18.57
CA HIS A 72 15.47 11.38 -18.61
C HIS A 72 14.40 11.84 -19.59
N SER A 73 14.13 13.14 -19.59
CA SER A 73 13.18 13.78 -20.50
C SER A 73 13.72 15.12 -20.95
N LEU A 74 13.30 15.59 -22.13
CA LEU A 74 13.47 16.98 -22.53
C LEU A 74 12.28 17.34 -23.42
N ALA A 75 11.32 18.08 -22.89
CA ALA A 75 10.18 18.52 -23.67
C ALA A 75 9.78 19.94 -23.27
N ALA A 76 9.27 20.67 -24.27
CA ALA A 76 8.74 22.01 -24.07
C ALA A 76 7.31 21.92 -23.53
N LEU A 77 7.01 22.69 -22.49
CA LEU A 77 5.64 23.00 -22.15
C LEU A 77 5.26 24.25 -22.94
N SER A 78 4.71 24.07 -24.12
CA SER A 78 4.19 25.17 -24.93
C SER A 78 3.13 25.95 -24.10
N GLY A 79 3.02 27.28 -24.26
CA GLY A 79 1.98 28.09 -23.59
C GLY A 79 2.47 29.19 -22.63
N GLN A 80 3.76 29.26 -22.28
CA GLN A 80 4.34 30.45 -21.62
C GLN A 80 4.81 31.49 -22.66
N ALA A 81 4.84 32.77 -22.28
CA ALA A 81 5.23 33.90 -23.15
C ALA A 81 6.64 33.74 -23.77
N GLN A 82 7.48 32.92 -23.15
CA GLN A 82 8.70 32.35 -23.73
C GLN A 82 8.59 30.84 -23.54
N SER A 83 8.52 30.08 -24.63
CA SER A 83 8.47 28.63 -24.54
C SER A 83 9.83 28.15 -24.03
N THR A 84 9.81 27.40 -22.93
CA THR A 84 11.00 26.84 -22.28
C THR A 84 10.80 25.34 -22.10
N LYS A 85 11.91 24.62 -22.01
CA LYS A 85 11.92 23.17 -21.79
C LYS A 85 12.08 22.85 -20.30
N THR A 86 11.46 21.75 -19.89
CA THR A 86 11.49 21.28 -18.50
C THR A 86 11.98 19.84 -18.44
N PRO A 87 13.31 19.59 -18.54
CA PRO A 87 13.85 18.23 -18.43
C PRO A 87 13.84 17.70 -17.00
N ALA A 88 13.68 16.38 -16.88
CA ALA A 88 14.07 15.64 -15.68
C ALA A 88 15.48 15.05 -15.86
N ALA A 89 16.35 15.18 -14.86
CA ALA A 89 17.74 14.72 -14.92
C ALA A 89 18.20 14.10 -13.59
N THR A 90 19.04 13.07 -13.66
CA THR A 90 19.80 12.57 -12.50
C THR A 90 21.27 12.83 -12.69
N PHE A 91 21.97 13.05 -11.57
CA PHE A 91 23.41 13.17 -11.53
C PHE A 91 24.01 11.92 -10.90
N GLU A 92 25.02 11.33 -11.54
CA GLU A 92 25.77 10.19 -10.98
C GLU A 92 26.48 10.59 -9.68
N GLU A 93 27.06 11.80 -9.67
CA GLU A 93 27.55 12.49 -8.48
C GLU A 93 26.74 13.77 -8.28
N VAL A 94 26.01 13.88 -7.16
CA VAL A 94 25.19 15.07 -6.89
C VAL A 94 26.08 16.32 -6.80
N PRO A 95 25.84 17.37 -7.62
CA PRO A 95 26.57 18.65 -7.56
C PRO A 95 26.58 19.25 -6.15
N ARG A 96 27.70 19.83 -5.71
CA ARG A 96 27.84 20.40 -4.35
C ARG A 96 26.73 21.37 -3.96
N LEU A 97 26.29 22.20 -4.91
CA LEU A 97 25.18 23.14 -4.69
C LEU A 97 23.87 22.44 -4.33
N LEU A 98 23.61 21.31 -4.98
CA LEU A 98 22.39 20.51 -4.80
C LEU A 98 22.43 19.59 -3.56
N ARG A 99 23.58 19.52 -2.87
CA ARG A 99 23.73 18.81 -1.58
C ARG A 99 23.20 19.63 -0.39
N SER A 100 22.82 20.89 -0.59
CA SER A 100 22.24 21.71 0.48
C SER A 100 20.83 21.24 0.83
N ARG A 101 20.35 21.56 2.04
CA ARG A 101 18.99 21.23 2.51
C ARG A 101 17.85 22.00 1.81
N SER A 102 18.14 22.64 0.68
CA SER A 102 17.11 23.31 -0.12
C SER A 102 16.36 22.30 -0.98
N SER A 103 15.16 22.65 -1.43
CA SER A 103 14.38 21.88 -2.42
C SER A 103 14.31 22.57 -3.79
N GLN A 104 14.88 23.77 -3.90
CA GLN A 104 14.92 24.56 -5.13
C GLN A 104 16.17 25.44 -5.16
N TRP A 105 16.77 25.58 -6.34
CA TRP A 105 17.93 26.41 -6.62
C TRP A 105 17.68 27.22 -7.90
N SER A 106 18.17 28.44 -7.95
CA SER A 106 18.10 29.31 -9.12
C SER A 106 19.50 29.68 -9.55
N LEU A 107 19.84 29.36 -10.80
CA LEU A 107 21.17 29.52 -11.35
C LEU A 107 21.12 30.53 -12.49
N SER A 108 22.09 31.43 -12.55
CA SER A 108 22.17 32.36 -13.67
C SER A 108 22.96 31.73 -14.82
N PHE A 109 22.47 31.90 -16.05
CA PHE A 109 23.20 31.45 -17.24
C PHE A 109 23.24 32.52 -18.33
N CYS A 110 24.19 32.36 -19.24
CA CYS A 110 24.28 33.13 -20.48
C CYS A 110 24.36 32.14 -21.64
N HIS A 111 23.40 32.18 -22.55
CA HIS A 111 23.29 31.30 -23.70
C HIS A 111 22.95 32.13 -24.95
N ASN A 112 23.72 31.98 -26.02
CA ASN A 112 23.55 32.77 -27.25
C ASN A 112 23.39 34.29 -27.00
N SER A 113 24.23 34.85 -26.13
CA SER A 113 24.20 36.27 -25.71
C SER A 113 22.92 36.72 -24.98
N SER A 114 22.07 35.78 -24.58
CA SER A 114 20.89 36.01 -23.74
C SER A 114 21.16 35.55 -22.31
N TYR A 115 20.82 36.39 -21.34
CA TYR A 115 20.87 36.04 -19.92
C TYR A 115 19.53 35.48 -19.46
N GLY A 116 19.58 34.44 -18.65
CA GLY A 116 18.38 33.82 -18.08
C GLY A 116 18.67 33.18 -16.73
N THR A 117 17.60 32.70 -16.11
CA THR A 117 17.65 31.96 -14.84
C THR A 117 17.19 30.54 -15.10
N LEU A 118 18.00 29.57 -14.69
CA LEU A 118 17.64 28.16 -14.66
C LEU A 118 17.13 27.83 -13.26
N VAL A 119 16.01 27.12 -13.15
CA VAL A 119 15.49 26.67 -11.85
C VAL A 119 15.65 25.17 -11.75
N ILE A 120 16.35 24.68 -10.73
CA ILE A 120 16.43 23.26 -10.42
C ILE A 120 15.63 23.01 -9.16
N ASP A 121 14.78 21.99 -9.16
CA ASP A 121 13.98 21.63 -8.00
C ASP A 121 13.85 20.11 -7.80
N THR A 122 13.61 19.70 -6.56
CA THR A 122 13.31 18.31 -6.20
C THR A 122 11.84 18.06 -5.99
N HIS A 123 10.99 19.09 -5.92
CA HIS A 123 9.60 18.95 -5.49
C HIS A 123 8.61 18.70 -6.64
N PHE A 124 8.98 19.02 -7.89
CA PHE A 124 8.18 18.78 -9.09
C PHE A 124 6.79 19.49 -9.12
N ASP A 125 6.65 20.68 -8.52
CA ASP A 125 5.35 21.40 -8.44
C ASP A 125 4.83 21.81 -9.82
N GLY A 126 3.57 21.49 -10.13
CA GLY A 126 2.98 21.73 -11.45
C GLY A 126 3.31 20.63 -12.45
N PHE A 127 3.18 20.92 -13.75
CA PHE A 127 3.40 19.91 -14.79
C PHE A 127 4.87 19.70 -15.13
N THR A 128 5.25 18.42 -15.26
CA THR A 128 6.55 17.96 -15.73
C THR A 128 6.33 16.98 -16.87
N VAL A 129 6.94 17.24 -18.03
CA VAL A 129 6.80 16.36 -19.20
C VAL A 129 7.86 15.24 -19.12
N LEU A 130 7.44 13.99 -19.19
CA LEU A 130 8.31 12.82 -18.99
C LEU A 130 8.91 12.26 -20.28
N ASN A 131 8.38 12.63 -21.44
CA ASN A 131 8.91 12.19 -22.74
C ASN A 131 8.74 13.26 -23.81
N ASP A 132 9.58 13.20 -24.84
CA ASP A 132 9.48 14.06 -26.01
C ASP A 132 8.59 13.41 -27.08
N VAL A 133 7.69 14.20 -27.66
CA VAL A 133 6.75 13.75 -28.70
C VAL A 133 6.71 14.81 -29.80
N PRO A 134 7.16 14.49 -31.02
CA PRO A 134 7.05 15.39 -32.16
C PRO A 134 5.59 15.82 -32.41
N GLU A 135 5.37 17.10 -32.71
CA GLU A 135 4.03 17.71 -32.83
C GLU A 135 3.14 17.02 -33.88
N ASP A 136 3.74 16.56 -34.97
CA ASP A 136 3.11 15.80 -36.06
C ASP A 136 2.65 14.40 -35.62
N SER A 137 3.33 13.81 -34.65
CA SER A 137 3.01 12.48 -34.09
C SER A 137 2.19 12.54 -32.79
N HIS A 138 2.03 13.73 -32.19
CA HIS A 138 1.35 13.92 -30.91
C HIS A 138 -0.16 13.68 -31.03
N SER A 139 -0.63 12.60 -30.41
CA SER A 139 -2.01 12.12 -30.51
C SER A 139 -2.74 12.11 -29.17
N LEU A 140 -2.03 12.04 -28.03
CA LEU A 140 -2.61 11.95 -26.68
C LEU A 140 -1.82 12.76 -25.66
N ASP A 141 -2.51 13.27 -24.64
CA ASP A 141 -1.91 13.61 -23.35
C ASP A 141 -2.30 12.60 -22.26
N PHE A 142 -1.32 12.00 -21.61
CA PHE A 142 -1.49 11.16 -20.42
C PHE A 142 -1.02 11.91 -19.19
N ILE A 143 -1.93 12.23 -18.27
CA ILE A 143 -1.62 12.98 -17.05
C ILE A 143 -1.62 12.04 -15.85
N ALA A 144 -0.50 11.95 -15.13
CA ALA A 144 -0.37 11.24 -13.87
C ALA A 144 -0.41 12.21 -12.68
N ILE A 145 -1.32 11.96 -11.74
CA ILE A 145 -1.50 12.75 -10.52
C ILE A 145 -1.21 11.84 -9.30
N PRO A 146 -0.10 12.08 -8.57
CA PRO A 146 0.31 11.30 -7.41
C PRO A 146 -0.65 11.53 -6.24
N GLY A 147 -0.64 10.65 -5.24
CA GLY A 147 -1.42 10.87 -4.01
C GLY A 147 -0.93 12.10 -3.22
N LEU A 148 -1.80 12.67 -2.39
CA LEU A 148 -1.44 13.80 -1.53
C LEU A 148 -0.40 13.38 -0.47
N GLY A 149 0.62 14.21 -0.26
CA GLY A 149 1.69 13.91 0.70
C GLY A 149 2.79 12.99 0.18
N HIS A 150 2.69 12.50 -1.06
CA HIS A 150 3.74 11.72 -1.71
C HIS A 150 4.58 12.59 -2.64
N HIS A 151 5.85 12.23 -2.78
CA HIS A 151 6.75 12.87 -3.73
C HIS A 151 6.28 12.58 -5.17
N PRO A 152 6.07 13.60 -6.04
CA PRO A 152 5.41 13.39 -7.34
C PRO A 152 6.13 12.45 -8.28
N PHE A 153 7.47 12.47 -8.28
CA PHE A 153 8.26 11.62 -9.18
C PHE A 153 8.46 10.20 -8.65
N SER A 154 9.04 10.04 -7.46
CA SER A 154 9.46 8.75 -6.90
C SER A 154 8.34 7.76 -6.61
N ILE A 155 7.10 8.22 -6.40
CA ILE A 155 5.96 7.31 -6.19
C ILE A 155 5.66 6.41 -7.41
N TRP A 156 6.14 6.78 -8.60
CA TRP A 156 6.00 6.00 -9.83
C TRP A 156 7.28 5.26 -10.24
N GLN A 157 8.34 5.34 -9.43
CA GLN A 157 9.57 4.58 -9.63
C GLN A 157 9.42 3.19 -9.00
N HIS A 158 10.04 2.18 -9.60
CA HIS A 158 10.02 0.82 -9.07
C HIS A 158 10.69 0.75 -7.69
N ASP A 159 11.94 1.23 -7.59
CA ASP A 159 12.62 1.41 -6.31
C ASP A 159 13.41 2.73 -6.32
N PRO A 160 12.94 3.79 -5.64
CA PRO A 160 13.64 5.07 -5.58
C PRO A 160 15.09 4.99 -5.06
N ALA A 161 15.43 3.98 -4.27
CA ALA A 161 16.75 3.82 -3.66
C ALA A 161 17.73 3.01 -4.53
N SER A 162 17.23 2.09 -5.36
CA SER A 162 18.09 1.13 -6.07
C SER A 162 17.81 0.96 -7.57
N ASP A 163 16.61 1.32 -8.05
CA ASP A 163 16.18 1.14 -9.44
C ASP A 163 15.51 2.42 -10.00
N PRO A 164 16.20 3.20 -10.85
CA PRO A 164 15.68 4.45 -11.38
C PRO A 164 14.54 4.26 -12.39
N PHE A 165 14.18 3.01 -12.73
CA PHE A 165 13.10 2.68 -13.65
C PHE A 165 11.76 3.29 -13.20
N MET A 166 11.10 3.99 -14.12
CA MET A 166 9.79 4.62 -13.92
C MET A 166 8.91 4.27 -15.12
N TRP A 167 7.94 3.38 -14.94
CA TRP A 167 7.18 2.81 -16.06
C TRP A 167 6.44 3.86 -16.92
N LEU A 168 5.98 4.96 -16.31
CA LEU A 168 5.37 6.11 -17.02
C LEU A 168 6.32 6.76 -18.02
N ARG A 169 7.60 6.83 -17.69
CA ARG A 169 8.67 7.39 -18.54
C ARG A 169 9.21 6.34 -19.50
N ASP A 170 9.50 5.14 -18.99
CA ASP A 170 10.38 4.19 -19.66
C ASP A 170 9.63 3.13 -20.48
N SER A 171 8.38 2.81 -20.13
CA SER A 171 7.61 1.73 -20.79
C SER A 171 6.35 2.21 -21.48
N LEU A 172 5.65 3.20 -20.93
CA LEU A 172 4.40 3.69 -21.51
C LEU A 172 4.59 4.33 -22.90
N PRO A 173 5.58 5.22 -23.14
CA PRO A 173 5.71 5.87 -24.45
C PRO A 173 6.04 4.90 -25.61
N PRO A 174 6.92 3.89 -25.45
CA PRO A 174 7.13 2.87 -26.48
C PRO A 174 5.89 2.02 -26.80
N LEU A 175 5.06 1.72 -25.79
CA LEU A 175 3.84 0.91 -25.94
C LEU A 175 2.67 1.71 -26.55
N ALA A 176 2.60 3.01 -26.29
CA ALA A 176 1.56 3.92 -26.77
C ALA A 176 2.18 5.12 -27.50
N ARG A 177 2.71 4.87 -28.70
CA ARG A 177 3.38 5.89 -29.53
C ARG A 177 2.48 7.11 -29.79
N GLY A 178 3.08 8.30 -29.80
CA GLY A 178 2.36 9.58 -29.94
C GLY A 178 1.74 10.10 -28.65
N THR A 179 1.90 9.38 -27.52
CA THR A 179 1.42 9.82 -26.21
C THR A 179 2.46 10.68 -25.51
N ARG A 180 2.07 11.91 -25.13
CA ARG A 180 2.84 12.78 -24.26
C ARG A 180 2.44 12.51 -22.80
N VAL A 181 3.40 12.12 -21.98
CA VAL A 181 3.19 11.79 -20.58
C VAL A 181 3.57 12.99 -19.71
N LEU A 182 2.64 13.41 -18.87
CA LEU A 182 2.70 14.57 -18.00
C LEU A 182 2.54 14.13 -16.55
N LEU A 183 3.49 14.48 -15.70
CA LEU A 183 3.39 14.33 -14.25
C LEU A 183 2.94 15.65 -13.63
N TYR A 184 1.97 15.61 -12.73
CA TYR A 184 1.53 16.78 -11.96
C TYR A 184 1.97 16.68 -10.51
N GLY A 185 2.74 17.65 -9.99
CA GLY A 185 3.04 17.78 -8.56
C GLY A 185 2.17 18.85 -7.88
N TYR A 186 1.75 18.58 -6.65
CA TYR A 186 1.05 19.59 -5.85
C TYR A 186 2.04 20.59 -5.26
N ASP A 187 1.74 21.88 -5.41
CA ASP A 187 2.42 22.91 -4.63
C ASP A 187 2.07 22.75 -3.14
N ALA A 188 2.93 22.02 -2.42
CA ALA A 188 2.82 21.80 -0.99
C ALA A 188 3.27 23.02 -0.17
N ARG A 189 3.85 24.05 -0.83
CA ARG A 189 4.20 25.32 -0.19
C ARG A 189 2.95 26.19 -0.15
N ALA A 190 2.11 25.88 0.83
CA ALA A 190 1.13 26.79 1.45
C ALA A 190 1.38 28.25 1.03
N HIS A 191 0.62 28.73 0.04
CA HIS A 191 0.75 30.10 -0.45
C HIS A 191 0.65 31.03 0.75
N ARG A 192 1.79 31.62 1.17
CA ARG A 192 1.88 32.62 2.23
C ARG A 192 1.22 32.20 3.56
N GLY A 193 1.63 31.04 4.11
CA GLY A 193 1.30 30.67 5.50
C GLY A 193 -0.10 30.08 5.74
N ASN A 194 -0.84 29.73 4.69
CA ASN A 194 -2.14 29.05 4.80
C ASN A 194 -2.06 27.56 4.43
N PRO A 195 -2.61 26.64 5.23
CA PRO A 195 -2.59 25.21 4.94
C PRO A 195 -3.29 24.88 3.62
N ALA A 196 -2.79 23.89 2.89
CA ALA A 196 -3.38 23.45 1.63
C ALA A 196 -4.83 22.95 1.84
N THR A 197 -5.77 23.44 1.02
CA THR A 197 -7.17 23.00 1.02
C THR A 197 -7.55 22.32 -0.30
N VAL A 198 -8.63 21.54 -0.31
CA VAL A 198 -9.09 20.85 -1.54
C VAL A 198 -9.36 21.89 -2.62
N GLU A 199 -10.02 22.98 -2.24
CA GLU A 199 -10.35 24.10 -3.14
C GLU A 199 -9.08 24.74 -3.72
N GLY A 200 -8.05 24.96 -2.90
CA GLY A 200 -6.78 25.51 -3.37
C GLY A 200 -6.05 24.58 -4.35
N LEU A 201 -6.04 23.27 -4.07
CA LEU A 201 -5.45 22.27 -4.95
C LEU A 201 -6.20 22.15 -6.27
N VAL A 202 -7.53 22.24 -6.23
CA VAL A 202 -8.39 22.24 -7.43
C VAL A 202 -8.13 23.47 -8.29
N ILE A 203 -8.10 24.66 -7.69
CA ILE A 203 -7.79 25.91 -8.40
C ILE A 203 -6.41 25.82 -9.07
N SER A 204 -5.41 25.29 -8.37
CA SER A 204 -4.06 25.12 -8.92
C SER A 204 -4.06 24.15 -10.10
N LEU A 205 -4.72 22.99 -9.98
CA LEU A 205 -4.83 22.00 -11.05
C LEU A 205 -5.54 22.57 -12.29
N ILE A 206 -6.69 23.24 -12.11
CA ILE A 206 -7.44 23.87 -13.21
C ILE A 206 -6.58 24.95 -13.88
N SER A 207 -5.88 25.76 -13.10
CA SER A 207 -4.97 26.80 -13.62
C SER A 207 -3.89 26.18 -14.52
N GLN A 208 -3.29 25.09 -14.08
CA GLN A 208 -2.25 24.38 -14.83
C GLN A 208 -2.81 23.71 -16.10
N LEU A 209 -4.02 23.11 -16.04
CA LEU A 209 -4.68 22.53 -17.22
C LEU A 209 -4.97 23.59 -18.30
N ARG A 210 -5.31 24.82 -17.91
CA ARG A 210 -5.51 25.94 -18.86
C ARG A 210 -4.22 26.30 -19.61
N VAL A 211 -3.06 26.15 -18.97
CA VAL A 211 -1.77 26.45 -19.60
C VAL A 211 -1.44 25.42 -20.68
N ILE A 212 -1.71 24.13 -20.42
CA ILE A 212 -1.53 23.06 -21.42
C ILE A 212 -2.45 23.25 -22.63
N ASP A 213 -3.71 23.62 -22.41
CA ASP A 213 -4.71 23.71 -23.48
C ASP A 213 -4.44 24.89 -24.44
N ARG A 214 -4.00 26.06 -23.92
CA ARG A 214 -3.61 27.22 -24.76
C ARG A 214 -2.40 26.97 -25.65
N ALA A 215 -1.67 25.90 -25.39
CA ALA A 215 -0.42 25.54 -26.04
C ALA A 215 -0.60 24.77 -27.35
N SER A 216 -1.75 24.12 -27.55
CA SER A 216 -1.99 23.22 -28.67
C SER A 216 -3.09 23.79 -29.56
N LEU A 217 -2.76 24.08 -30.82
CA LEU A 217 -3.73 24.49 -31.85
C LEU A 217 -4.81 23.42 -32.12
N ALA A 218 -4.61 22.18 -31.64
CA ALA A 218 -5.57 21.10 -31.62
C ALA A 218 -5.65 20.52 -30.21
N ALA A 219 -6.74 20.75 -29.48
CA ALA A 219 -6.99 20.09 -28.20
C ALA A 219 -6.84 18.56 -28.36
N LYS A 220 -5.78 18.00 -27.77
CA LYS A 220 -5.53 16.56 -27.84
C LYS A 220 -6.38 15.85 -26.80
N PRO A 221 -6.87 14.64 -27.08
CA PRO A 221 -7.54 13.83 -26.06
C PRO A 221 -6.65 13.63 -24.83
N VAL A 222 -7.25 13.70 -23.65
CA VAL A 222 -6.57 13.59 -22.36
C VAL A 222 -7.03 12.32 -21.64
N VAL A 223 -6.07 11.53 -21.16
CA VAL A 223 -6.31 10.46 -20.18
C VAL A 223 -5.63 10.83 -18.87
N VAL A 224 -6.35 10.72 -17.76
CA VAL A 224 -5.83 11.08 -16.44
C VAL A 224 -5.77 9.86 -15.53
N VAL A 225 -4.63 9.63 -14.90
CA VAL A 225 -4.44 8.71 -13.79
C VAL A 225 -4.36 9.52 -12.50
N ALA A 226 -5.14 9.14 -11.49
CA ALA A 226 -5.08 9.76 -10.17
C ALA A 226 -5.03 8.71 -9.07
N HIS A 227 -4.07 8.87 -8.17
CA HIS A 227 -3.82 7.94 -7.06
C HIS A 227 -4.32 8.48 -5.72
N ALA A 228 -4.91 7.61 -4.88
CA ALA A 228 -5.37 7.94 -3.54
C ALA A 228 -6.25 9.21 -3.51
N LEU A 229 -6.00 10.13 -2.56
CA LEU A 229 -6.81 11.34 -2.43
C LEU A 229 -6.68 12.34 -3.60
N ALA A 230 -5.75 12.13 -4.52
CA ALA A 230 -5.70 12.90 -5.76
C ALA A 230 -6.95 12.73 -6.61
N GLY A 231 -7.58 11.55 -6.56
CA GLY A 231 -8.83 11.30 -7.26
C GLY A 231 -9.97 12.18 -6.74
N VAL A 232 -9.97 12.53 -5.46
CA VAL A 232 -10.95 13.48 -4.87
C VAL A 232 -10.74 14.88 -5.45
N VAL A 233 -9.49 15.34 -5.53
CA VAL A 233 -9.12 16.63 -6.13
C VAL A 233 -9.52 16.65 -7.61
N LEU A 234 -9.21 15.59 -8.37
CA LEU A 234 -9.56 15.48 -9.79
C LEU A 234 -11.08 15.49 -10.01
N LYS A 235 -11.85 14.71 -9.22
CA LYS A 235 -13.33 14.70 -9.30
C LYS A 235 -13.91 16.09 -9.09
N GLN A 236 -13.47 16.79 -8.04
CA GLN A 236 -13.91 18.17 -7.76
C GLN A 236 -13.50 19.13 -8.88
N ALA A 237 -12.28 19.02 -9.41
CA ALA A 237 -11.82 19.85 -10.52
C ALA A 237 -12.65 19.67 -11.80
N LEU A 238 -12.98 18.43 -12.17
CA LEU A 238 -13.82 18.15 -13.34
C LEU A 238 -15.26 18.67 -13.14
N ILE A 239 -15.79 18.60 -11.92
CA ILE A 239 -17.07 19.21 -11.55
C ILE A 239 -17.03 20.73 -11.69
N GLU A 240 -15.96 21.37 -11.24
CA GLU A 240 -15.80 22.82 -11.37
C GLU A 240 -15.65 23.24 -12.83
N LEU A 241 -14.89 22.50 -13.64
CA LEU A 241 -14.79 22.73 -15.08
C LEU A 241 -16.17 22.63 -15.77
N ALA A 242 -16.98 21.63 -15.38
CA ALA A 242 -18.33 21.44 -15.93
C ALA A 242 -19.30 22.59 -15.58
N ASN A 243 -19.09 23.24 -14.44
CA ASN A 243 -19.92 24.34 -13.95
C ASN A 243 -19.33 25.73 -14.27
N SER A 244 -18.24 25.79 -15.04
CA SER A 244 -17.52 27.02 -15.39
C SER A 244 -17.89 27.52 -16.80
N GLY A 245 -17.11 28.46 -17.34
CA GLY A 245 -17.34 29.08 -18.65
C GLY A 245 -16.97 28.18 -19.84
N GLN A 246 -17.07 28.76 -21.04
CA GLN A 246 -16.84 28.02 -22.30
C GLN A 246 -15.41 27.47 -22.42
N THR A 247 -14.40 28.19 -21.92
CA THR A 247 -13.01 27.77 -21.94
C THR A 247 -12.80 26.51 -21.10
N GLU A 248 -13.34 26.49 -19.88
CA GLU A 248 -13.24 25.34 -18.97
C GLU A 248 -14.00 24.12 -19.50
N MET A 249 -15.14 24.36 -20.15
CA MET A 249 -15.90 23.31 -20.82
C MET A 249 -15.13 22.69 -21.99
N PHE A 250 -14.28 23.46 -22.67
CA PHE A 250 -13.41 22.92 -23.73
C PHE A 250 -12.36 21.98 -23.16
N ILE A 251 -11.70 22.36 -22.07
CA ILE A 251 -10.77 21.50 -21.32
C ILE A 251 -11.47 20.21 -20.87
N LEU A 252 -12.68 20.30 -20.33
CA LEU A 252 -13.43 19.12 -19.91
C LEU A 252 -13.70 18.15 -21.07
N LYS A 253 -14.01 18.67 -22.27
CA LYS A 253 -14.29 17.86 -23.47
C LYS A 253 -13.07 17.15 -24.03
N THR A 254 -11.86 17.57 -23.67
CA THR A 254 -10.64 16.86 -24.08
C THR A 254 -10.44 15.59 -23.26
N VAL A 255 -10.92 15.55 -22.01
CA VAL A 255 -10.82 14.39 -21.12
C VAL A 255 -11.66 13.23 -21.68
N ARG A 256 -11.01 12.10 -21.97
CA ARG A 256 -11.66 10.89 -22.49
C ARG A 256 -11.70 9.75 -21.49
N SER A 257 -10.70 9.66 -20.62
CA SER A 257 -10.67 8.63 -19.59
C SER A 257 -10.05 9.11 -18.29
N CYS A 258 -10.57 8.60 -17.18
CA CYS A 258 -10.00 8.76 -15.85
C CYS A 258 -9.79 7.38 -15.22
N LEU A 259 -8.55 7.08 -14.83
CA LEU A 259 -8.17 5.89 -14.09
C LEU A 259 -7.86 6.28 -12.63
N PHE A 260 -8.70 5.81 -11.72
CA PHE A 260 -8.60 6.06 -10.28
C PHE A 260 -7.95 4.86 -9.59
N LEU A 261 -6.80 5.05 -8.95
CA LEU A 261 -6.05 3.99 -8.26
C LEU A 261 -6.08 4.22 -6.75
N GLY A 262 -6.71 3.33 -5.99
CA GLY A 262 -6.83 3.46 -4.52
C GLY A 262 -7.65 4.67 -4.07
N VAL A 263 -8.57 5.18 -4.90
CA VAL A 263 -9.34 6.39 -4.63
C VAL A 263 -10.63 6.05 -3.87
N PRO A 264 -10.89 6.64 -2.69
CA PRO A 264 -12.13 6.38 -1.96
C PRO A 264 -13.35 7.00 -2.68
N ASN A 265 -14.40 6.19 -2.90
CA ASN A 265 -15.68 6.65 -3.46
C ASN A 265 -16.69 7.02 -2.36
N SER A 266 -16.55 6.43 -1.18
CA SER A 266 -17.25 6.77 0.07
C SER A 266 -16.23 7.18 1.12
N TYR A 267 -16.68 7.81 2.20
CA TYR A 267 -15.82 8.14 3.33
C TYR A 267 -15.30 6.84 3.97
N PRO A 268 -13.97 6.58 3.97
CA PRO A 268 -13.42 5.30 4.40
C PRO A 268 -13.07 5.25 5.90
N GLY A 269 -13.41 6.29 6.68
CA GLY A 269 -12.97 6.40 8.07
C GLY A 269 -11.71 7.26 8.24
N LYS A 270 -11.58 7.89 9.40
CA LYS A 270 -10.51 8.86 9.72
C LYS A 270 -9.12 8.24 9.64
N GLU A 271 -8.97 7.01 10.10
CA GLU A 271 -7.69 6.30 10.14
C GLU A 271 -7.20 5.95 8.73
N ILE A 272 -8.09 5.40 7.89
CA ILE A 272 -7.77 5.10 6.48
C ILE A 272 -7.48 6.40 5.72
N LEU A 273 -8.29 7.46 5.91
CA LEU A 273 -8.01 8.77 5.31
C LEU A 273 -6.65 9.34 5.73
N ALA A 274 -6.27 9.16 6.99
CA ALA A 274 -4.95 9.58 7.48
C ALA A 274 -3.84 8.76 6.83
N SER A 275 -4.01 7.44 6.68
CA SER A 275 -3.04 6.57 6.00
C SER A 275 -2.87 6.90 4.51
N MET A 276 -3.91 7.42 3.85
CA MET A 276 -3.86 7.87 2.45
C MET A 276 -3.04 9.15 2.23
N VAL A 277 -2.64 9.81 3.31
CA VAL A 277 -1.80 11.01 3.28
C VAL A 277 -0.51 10.68 4.00
N GLY A 278 0.56 10.43 3.23
CA GLY A 278 1.86 10.09 3.81
C GLY A 278 2.53 11.19 4.65
N ASN A 279 1.96 12.40 4.78
CA ASN A 279 2.61 13.54 5.42
C ASN A 279 1.66 14.44 6.25
N SER A 280 2.16 14.94 7.39
CA SER A 280 1.46 15.86 8.30
C SER A 280 0.95 17.17 7.68
N ARG A 281 1.49 17.60 6.54
CA ARG A 281 1.16 18.89 5.89
C ARG A 281 -0.26 18.98 5.33
N PHE A 282 -0.93 17.86 5.08
CA PHE A 282 -2.34 17.84 4.65
C PHE A 282 -3.31 17.46 5.79
N LYS A 283 -2.89 17.45 7.06
CA LYS A 283 -3.76 17.15 8.23
C LYS A 283 -5.01 18.04 8.30
N HIS A 284 -4.90 19.32 7.95
CA HIS A 284 -6.05 20.24 7.91
C HIS A 284 -7.05 19.91 6.80
N LEU A 285 -6.56 19.37 5.68
CA LEU A 285 -7.40 18.85 4.60
C LEU A 285 -8.24 17.67 5.09
N LEU A 286 -7.59 16.75 5.79
CA LEU A 286 -8.21 15.56 6.37
C LEU A 286 -9.30 15.92 7.36
N ALA A 287 -9.06 16.86 8.28
CA ALA A 287 -10.07 17.34 9.22
C ALA A 287 -11.32 17.92 8.51
N LYS A 288 -11.15 18.57 7.36
CA LYS A 288 -12.27 19.08 6.56
C LYS A 288 -13.03 17.99 5.80
N LEU A 289 -12.35 16.95 5.33
CA LEU A 289 -12.98 15.79 4.70
C LEU A 289 -13.73 14.95 5.74
N ASP A 290 -13.17 14.83 6.95
CA ASP A 290 -13.74 14.13 8.11
C ASP A 290 -15.07 14.72 8.57
N THR A 291 -15.16 16.06 8.57
CA THR A 291 -16.39 16.78 8.96
C THR A 291 -17.52 16.72 7.93
N LYS A 292 -17.31 16.09 6.76
CA LYS A 292 -18.32 16.00 5.69
C LYS A 292 -18.43 14.57 5.15
N PRO A 293 -19.04 13.62 5.91
CA PRO A 293 -19.09 12.21 5.54
C PRO A 293 -19.75 11.94 4.18
N ASN A 294 -20.68 12.80 3.76
CA ASN A 294 -21.37 12.68 2.46
C ASN A 294 -20.64 13.36 1.29
N TYR A 295 -19.52 14.04 1.52
CA TYR A 295 -18.82 14.81 0.48
C TYR A 295 -18.34 13.91 -0.67
N MET A 296 -17.66 12.80 -0.35
CA MET A 296 -17.12 11.88 -1.36
C MET A 296 -18.24 11.18 -2.16
N ALA A 297 -19.30 10.72 -1.49
CA ALA A 297 -20.44 10.11 -2.17
C ALA A 297 -21.17 11.12 -3.10
N LYS A 298 -21.26 12.39 -2.68
CA LYS A 298 -21.81 13.47 -3.52
C LYS A 298 -20.92 13.74 -4.73
N LEU A 299 -19.60 13.82 -4.54
CA LEU A 299 -18.63 13.98 -5.62
C LEU A 299 -18.75 12.84 -6.63
N ASP A 300 -18.82 11.61 -6.17
CA ASP A 300 -18.88 10.43 -7.04
C ASP A 300 -20.16 10.41 -7.89
N ARG A 301 -21.31 10.76 -7.29
CA ARG A 301 -22.58 10.92 -8.02
C ARG A 301 -22.51 12.02 -9.07
N MET A 302 -21.94 13.17 -8.74
CA MET A 302 -21.80 14.29 -9.69
C MET A 302 -20.84 13.94 -10.82
N MET A 303 -19.69 13.34 -10.50
CA MET A 303 -18.71 12.89 -11.48
C MET A 303 -19.30 11.85 -12.44
N SER A 304 -20.07 10.89 -11.93
CA SER A 304 -20.77 9.89 -12.77
C SER A 304 -21.70 10.54 -13.79
N GLY A 305 -22.44 11.58 -13.39
CA GLY A 305 -23.31 12.34 -14.29
C GLY A 305 -22.53 13.10 -15.37
N ILE A 306 -21.42 13.75 -14.99
CA ILE A 306 -20.54 14.45 -15.93
C ILE A 306 -19.92 13.47 -16.91
N ALA A 307 -19.39 12.34 -16.43
CA ALA A 307 -18.78 11.33 -17.26
C ALA A 307 -19.74 10.77 -18.30
N GLN A 308 -21.00 10.51 -17.92
CA GLN A 308 -22.03 10.12 -18.87
C GLN A 308 -22.33 11.23 -19.90
N SER A 309 -22.42 12.49 -19.46
CA SER A 309 -22.73 13.62 -20.35
C SER A 309 -21.61 13.94 -21.36
N GLN A 310 -20.36 13.75 -20.96
CA GLN A 310 -19.16 14.08 -21.75
C GLN A 310 -18.53 12.84 -22.40
N ASN A 311 -19.14 11.66 -22.24
CA ASN A 311 -18.62 10.37 -22.71
C ASN A 311 -17.18 10.09 -22.22
N ILE A 312 -16.95 10.31 -20.92
CA ILE A 312 -15.68 10.01 -20.23
C ILE A 312 -15.74 8.58 -19.70
N SER A 313 -14.76 7.75 -20.05
CA SER A 313 -14.57 6.44 -19.45
C SER A 313 -14.00 6.57 -18.04
N ILE A 314 -14.62 5.92 -17.05
CA ILE A 314 -14.07 5.85 -15.69
C ILE A 314 -13.63 4.40 -15.45
N CYS A 315 -12.40 4.23 -15.00
CA CYS A 315 -11.89 2.96 -14.50
C CYS A 315 -11.37 3.18 -13.08
N SER A 316 -11.65 2.24 -12.19
CA SER A 316 -11.12 2.26 -10.82
C SER A 316 -10.38 0.95 -10.55
N GLY A 317 -9.23 1.05 -9.90
CA GLY A 317 -8.46 -0.08 -9.40
C GLY A 317 -8.08 0.14 -7.94
N TYR A 318 -7.97 -0.93 -7.17
CA TYR A 318 -7.54 -0.92 -5.77
C TYR A 318 -6.67 -2.15 -5.51
N ASP A 319 -5.84 -2.10 -4.48
CA ASP A 319 -4.99 -3.23 -4.10
C ASP A 319 -5.75 -4.24 -3.23
N THR A 320 -5.45 -5.50 -3.48
CA THR A 320 -5.81 -6.64 -2.63
C THR A 320 -4.50 -7.34 -2.24
N ILE A 321 -4.11 -7.30 -0.97
CA ILE A 321 -2.89 -7.98 -0.49
C ILE A 321 -3.23 -9.45 -0.14
N PRO A 322 -2.36 -10.46 -0.40
CA PRO A 322 -1.18 -10.51 -1.26
C PRO A 322 -1.35 -11.58 -2.36
N ASP A 323 -1.61 -11.14 -3.59
CA ASP A 323 -1.09 -11.81 -4.80
C ASP A 323 -1.13 -10.85 -6.00
N GLY A 324 -0.92 -9.55 -5.79
CA GLY A 324 -0.56 -8.61 -6.85
C GLY A 324 -1.48 -8.52 -8.08
N VAL A 325 -2.72 -9.02 -8.04
CA VAL A 325 -3.66 -8.96 -9.17
C VAL A 325 -4.44 -7.65 -9.12
N LEU A 326 -4.37 -6.86 -10.19
CA LEU A 326 -5.32 -5.77 -10.45
C LEU A 326 -6.65 -6.40 -10.88
N GLU A 327 -7.66 -6.38 -10.03
CA GLU A 327 -9.03 -6.65 -10.48
C GLU A 327 -9.62 -5.38 -11.12
N PRO A 328 -9.96 -5.38 -12.42
CA PRO A 328 -10.68 -4.27 -13.02
C PRO A 328 -12.10 -4.21 -12.45
N ALA A 329 -12.50 -3.06 -11.90
CA ALA A 329 -13.92 -2.79 -11.69
C ALA A 329 -14.63 -2.79 -13.06
N ASP A 330 -15.63 -3.67 -13.20
CA ASP A 330 -16.36 -4.04 -14.41
C ASP A 330 -16.40 -2.97 -15.54
N ARG A 331 -15.87 -3.33 -16.73
CA ARG A 331 -16.13 -2.61 -17.98
C ARG A 331 -17.47 -3.08 -18.56
N SER A 332 -18.57 -2.42 -18.24
CA SER A 332 -19.61 -2.08 -19.22
C SER A 332 -20.76 -1.32 -18.59
N SER A 333 -20.81 -0.01 -18.80
CA SER A 333 -22.00 0.60 -19.41
C SER A 333 -21.72 2.08 -19.65
N THR A 334 -22.03 2.53 -20.86
CA THR A 334 -22.45 3.91 -21.08
C THR A 334 -23.61 4.19 -20.11
N GLY A 335 -23.32 4.79 -18.95
CA GLY A 335 -24.34 5.38 -18.08
C GLY A 335 -24.81 4.61 -16.83
N ARG A 336 -24.13 3.59 -16.32
CA ARG A 336 -24.36 3.12 -14.94
C ARG A 336 -23.05 2.77 -14.23
N SER A 337 -22.59 3.69 -13.39
CA SER A 337 -21.66 3.37 -12.30
C SER A 337 -22.33 2.34 -11.39
N ILE A 338 -21.89 1.09 -11.50
CA ILE A 338 -22.08 0.08 -10.47
C ILE A 338 -20.70 -0.17 -9.89
N SER A 339 -20.18 0.80 -9.12
CA SER A 339 -19.22 0.49 -8.08
C SER A 339 -19.95 -0.42 -7.07
N PRO A 340 -19.38 -1.54 -6.61
CA PRO A 340 -19.87 -2.21 -5.42
C PRO A 340 -19.95 -1.16 -4.32
N ARG A 341 -21.12 -0.98 -3.70
CA ARG A 341 -21.40 0.15 -2.80
C ARG A 341 -20.56 0.13 -1.51
N ASN A 342 -19.72 -0.87 -1.29
CA ASN A 342 -18.96 -1.11 -0.05
C ASN A 342 -17.47 -1.45 -0.27
N CYS A 343 -16.81 -1.02 -1.34
CA CYS A 343 -15.34 -1.14 -1.41
C CYS A 343 -14.69 -0.06 -0.52
N SER A 344 -14.53 -0.35 0.78
CA SER A 344 -13.57 0.37 1.61
C SER A 344 -12.18 0.10 1.03
N VAL A 345 -11.46 1.16 0.67
CA VAL A 345 -10.06 1.05 0.29
C VAL A 345 -9.30 0.67 1.55
N ASN A 346 -8.88 -0.59 1.68
CA ASN A 346 -7.84 -0.95 2.65
C ASN A 346 -6.58 -0.15 2.29
N LYS A 347 -5.86 0.34 3.31
CA LYS A 347 -4.64 1.18 3.27
C LYS A 347 -4.00 1.25 1.87
N PRO A 348 -3.91 2.42 1.20
CA PRO A 348 -3.41 2.46 -0.17
C PRO A 348 -1.96 1.97 -0.19
N ASP A 349 -1.75 0.80 -0.78
CA ASP A 349 -0.42 0.30 -1.03
C ASP A 349 0.17 1.07 -2.22
N HIS A 350 1.44 1.44 -2.13
CA HIS A 350 2.12 2.16 -3.21
C HIS A 350 2.66 1.20 -4.27
N ASP A 351 2.66 -0.10 -3.97
CA ASP A 351 3.10 -1.16 -4.88
C ASP A 351 2.29 -1.21 -6.19
N ILE A 352 1.04 -0.74 -6.18
CA ILE A 352 0.25 -0.58 -7.42
C ILE A 352 0.87 0.39 -8.43
N LEU A 353 1.69 1.33 -7.96
CA LEU A 353 2.36 2.33 -8.78
C LEU A 353 3.82 1.98 -9.08
N ARG A 354 4.48 1.25 -8.18
CA ARG A 354 5.90 0.85 -8.26
C ARG A 354 6.10 -0.39 -9.12
N LEU A 355 5.71 -0.31 -10.39
CA LEU A 355 5.72 -1.45 -11.30
C LEU A 355 7.13 -1.74 -11.84
N PRO A 356 7.64 -2.98 -11.76
CA PRO A 356 8.91 -3.36 -12.36
C PRO A 356 8.84 -3.39 -13.90
N ALA A 357 10.00 -3.32 -14.54
CA ALA A 357 10.13 -3.47 -15.97
C ALA A 357 9.52 -4.80 -16.46
N GLY A 358 8.72 -4.74 -17.53
CA GLY A 358 8.06 -5.92 -18.08
C GLY A 358 6.79 -6.37 -17.35
N SER A 359 6.32 -5.64 -16.32
CA SER A 359 5.07 -5.93 -15.63
C SER A 359 3.86 -5.95 -16.58
N GLN A 360 3.03 -7.01 -16.51
CA GLN A 360 1.78 -7.11 -17.27
C GLN A 360 0.80 -5.97 -16.94
N LYS A 361 0.89 -5.39 -15.74
CA LYS A 361 0.06 -4.24 -15.33
C LYS A 361 0.30 -3.02 -16.23
N ILE A 362 1.54 -2.80 -16.66
CA ILE A 362 1.91 -1.72 -17.59
C ILE A 362 1.21 -1.95 -18.95
N ALA A 363 1.19 -3.20 -19.43
CA ALA A 363 0.51 -3.58 -20.66
C ALA A 363 -1.00 -3.35 -20.58
N THR A 364 -1.63 -3.61 -19.42
CA THR A 364 -3.05 -3.34 -19.18
C THR A 364 -3.37 -1.84 -19.28
N VAL A 365 -2.54 -0.98 -18.66
CA VAL A 365 -2.70 0.48 -18.76
C VAL A 365 -2.54 0.93 -20.22
N ALA A 366 -1.50 0.47 -20.91
CA ALA A 366 -1.28 0.79 -22.32
C ALA A 366 -2.44 0.33 -23.22
N ALA A 367 -2.95 -0.89 -23.02
CA ALA A 367 -4.10 -1.42 -23.75
C ALA A 367 -5.37 -0.58 -23.51
N HIS A 368 -5.57 -0.08 -22.28
CA HIS A 368 -6.67 0.84 -22.01
C HIS A 368 -6.52 2.16 -22.78
N LEU A 369 -5.32 2.75 -22.84
CA LEU A 369 -5.07 3.96 -23.64
C LEU A 369 -5.36 3.72 -25.12
N LEU A 370 -4.84 2.62 -25.68
CA LEU A 370 -5.08 2.26 -27.08
C LEU A 370 -6.57 2.03 -27.36
N SER A 371 -7.34 1.50 -26.40
CA SER A 371 -8.79 1.33 -26.56
C SER A 371 -9.56 2.65 -26.65
N GLN A 372 -9.04 3.75 -26.09
CA GLN A 372 -9.65 5.08 -26.22
C GLN A 372 -9.45 5.67 -27.64
N PHE A 373 -8.54 5.11 -28.44
CA PHE A 373 -8.26 5.53 -29.81
C PHE A 373 -9.15 4.87 -30.88
N SER A 374 -10.00 3.90 -30.54
CA SER A 374 -10.80 3.18 -31.55
C SER A 374 -12.32 3.32 -31.30
N PRO A 375 -13.00 4.08 -32.16
CA PRO A 375 -13.96 3.45 -33.06
C PRO A 375 -13.78 3.77 -34.56
N GLN A 376 -12.73 4.48 -34.99
CA GLN A 376 -12.65 5.00 -36.37
C GLN A 376 -11.39 4.63 -37.18
N ILE A 377 -10.40 3.91 -36.64
CA ILE A 377 -9.11 3.69 -37.35
C ILE A 377 -8.85 2.24 -37.81
N THR A 378 -9.70 1.27 -37.46
CA THR A 378 -9.64 -0.06 -38.09
C THR A 378 -11.03 -0.51 -38.47
N GLY A 379 -11.27 -0.70 -39.77
CA GLY A 379 -12.52 -1.24 -40.32
C GLY A 379 -12.71 -2.74 -40.02
N GLN A 380 -12.48 -3.15 -38.77
CA GLN A 380 -12.82 -4.48 -38.29
C GLN A 380 -13.74 -4.35 -37.07
N ASP A 381 -14.97 -4.77 -37.30
CA ASP A 381 -16.01 -5.00 -36.29
C ASP A 381 -15.46 -5.92 -35.18
N PRO A 382 -15.50 -5.52 -33.88
CA PRO A 382 -15.07 -6.38 -32.77
C PRO A 382 -16.03 -7.54 -32.47
N SER A 383 -17.07 -7.75 -33.29
CA SER A 383 -18.15 -8.70 -33.02
C SER A 383 -17.89 -10.23 -33.11
N PRO A 384 -16.67 -10.81 -33.22
CA PRO A 384 -16.52 -12.26 -33.03
C PRO A 384 -16.19 -12.69 -31.59
N VAL A 385 -15.71 -11.81 -30.71
CA VAL A 385 -15.19 -12.23 -29.39
C VAL A 385 -16.26 -12.27 -28.28
N LEU A 386 -17.41 -11.61 -28.48
CA LEU A 386 -18.41 -11.37 -27.41
C LEU A 386 -19.64 -12.31 -27.42
N SER A 387 -19.58 -13.47 -28.08
CA SER A 387 -20.68 -14.45 -28.08
C SER A 387 -20.48 -15.65 -27.13
N ARG A 388 -19.40 -15.69 -26.33
CA ARG A 388 -19.23 -16.72 -25.29
C ARG A 388 -19.85 -16.28 -23.97
N LEU A 389 -20.61 -17.17 -23.34
CA LEU A 389 -21.07 -17.03 -21.96
C LEU A 389 -19.85 -16.88 -21.04
N THR A 390 -19.61 -15.70 -20.49
CA THR A 390 -18.51 -15.46 -19.56
C THR A 390 -18.88 -16.04 -18.20
N THR A 391 -18.10 -16.98 -17.65
CA THR A 391 -18.34 -17.49 -16.29
C THR A 391 -17.39 -16.83 -15.30
N TRP A 392 -17.93 -16.15 -14.29
CA TRP A 392 -17.20 -15.50 -13.21
C TRP A 392 -17.27 -16.35 -11.95
N HIS A 393 -16.16 -16.46 -11.22
CA HIS A 393 -16.05 -17.23 -9.99
C HIS A 393 -15.69 -16.26 -8.86
N LEU A 394 -16.53 -16.17 -7.84
CA LEU A 394 -16.27 -15.42 -6.62
C LEU A 394 -15.70 -16.36 -5.57
N PHE A 395 -14.57 -16.00 -4.98
CA PHE A 395 -14.02 -16.64 -3.79
C PHE A 395 -14.13 -15.63 -2.64
N LEU A 396 -14.94 -15.95 -1.63
CA LEU A 396 -15.15 -15.07 -0.47
C LEU A 396 -14.56 -15.76 0.77
N ASP A 397 -13.48 -15.21 1.29
CA ASP A 397 -12.87 -15.73 2.51
C ASP A 397 -13.52 -15.11 3.76
N ALA A 398 -13.75 -15.94 4.78
CA ALA A 398 -14.28 -15.58 6.10
C ALA A 398 -15.58 -14.76 6.06
N LEU A 399 -16.64 -15.33 5.48
CA LEU A 399 -17.93 -14.66 5.32
C LEU A 399 -18.58 -14.22 6.65
N ASP A 400 -18.24 -14.89 7.75
CA ASP A 400 -18.70 -14.57 9.11
C ASP A 400 -18.07 -13.30 9.69
N GLU A 401 -16.94 -12.82 9.13
CA GLU A 401 -16.33 -11.53 9.50
C GLU A 401 -17.09 -10.32 8.90
N TYR A 402 -18.18 -10.57 8.18
CA TYR A 402 -19.09 -9.53 7.73
C TYR A 402 -19.76 -8.84 8.94
N GLU A 403 -19.36 -7.60 9.24
CA GLU A 403 -19.89 -6.78 10.34
C GLU A 403 -21.39 -6.43 10.24
N GLY A 404 -22.06 -6.82 9.14
CA GLY A 404 -23.50 -6.61 8.94
C GLY A 404 -24.37 -7.79 9.39
N ARG A 405 -25.64 -7.74 9.02
CA ARG A 405 -26.58 -8.84 9.31
C ARG A 405 -26.31 -10.04 8.40
N PRO A 406 -26.12 -11.27 8.91
CA PRO A 406 -25.82 -12.46 8.09
C PRO A 406 -26.83 -12.71 6.97
N GLU A 407 -28.09 -12.36 7.20
CA GLU A 407 -29.16 -12.50 6.20
C GLU A 407 -28.90 -11.65 4.95
N VAL A 408 -28.27 -10.48 5.10
CA VAL A 408 -28.00 -9.56 3.99
C VAL A 408 -26.92 -10.12 3.06
N ILE A 409 -25.86 -10.70 3.61
CA ILE A 409 -24.78 -11.28 2.81
C ILE A 409 -25.21 -12.59 2.14
N VAL A 410 -26.03 -13.38 2.83
CA VAL A 410 -26.70 -14.56 2.28
C VAL A 410 -27.59 -14.19 1.08
N ASP A 411 -28.46 -13.19 1.25
CA ASP A 411 -29.34 -12.70 0.18
C ASP A 411 -28.53 -12.19 -1.01
N PHE A 412 -27.41 -11.50 -0.76
CA PHE A 412 -26.51 -11.04 -1.80
C PHE A 412 -25.93 -12.20 -2.61
N ILE A 413 -25.38 -13.23 -1.96
CA ILE A 413 -24.82 -14.40 -2.65
C ILE A 413 -25.90 -15.11 -3.47
N GLN A 414 -27.07 -15.36 -2.87
CA GLN A 414 -28.17 -16.03 -3.57
C GLN A 414 -28.66 -15.22 -4.77
N CYS A 415 -28.86 -13.91 -4.62
CA CYS A 415 -29.30 -13.06 -5.73
C CYS A 415 -28.25 -12.96 -6.85
N SER A 416 -26.97 -13.02 -6.49
CA SER A 416 -25.86 -12.89 -7.45
C SER A 416 -25.66 -14.18 -8.26
N VAL A 417 -25.84 -15.36 -7.64
CA VAL A 417 -25.68 -16.67 -8.31
C VAL A 417 -26.93 -17.06 -9.13
N ARG A 418 -28.11 -16.55 -8.78
CA ARG A 418 -29.36 -16.78 -9.54
C ARG A 418 -29.26 -16.18 -10.95
N SER A 419 -29.02 -17.05 -11.94
CA SER A 419 -28.95 -16.67 -13.35
C SER A 419 -30.31 -16.19 -13.87
N ARG A 420 -30.36 -15.00 -14.50
CA ARG A 420 -31.55 -14.50 -15.19
C ARG A 420 -31.60 -15.08 -16.61
N SER A 421 -32.77 -15.50 -17.08
CA SER A 421 -32.96 -15.93 -18.47
C SER A 421 -32.45 -14.87 -19.45
N GLY A 422 -31.53 -15.26 -20.33
CA GLY A 422 -30.91 -14.37 -21.32
C GLY A 422 -29.64 -13.65 -20.85
N ALA A 423 -29.15 -13.90 -19.63
CA ALA A 423 -27.86 -13.36 -19.19
C ALA A 423 -26.69 -13.94 -20.00
N LYS A 424 -25.79 -13.08 -20.46
CA LYS A 424 -24.53 -13.46 -21.15
C LYS A 424 -23.41 -13.84 -20.17
N THR A 425 -23.66 -13.74 -18.87
CA THR A 425 -22.68 -13.98 -17.80
C THR A 425 -23.27 -14.96 -16.79
N ARG A 426 -22.47 -15.96 -16.38
CA ARG A 426 -22.81 -16.92 -15.32
C ARG A 426 -21.92 -16.67 -14.12
N LEU A 427 -22.51 -16.52 -12.94
CA LEU A 427 -21.76 -16.37 -11.69
C LEU A 427 -21.71 -17.70 -10.94
N LYS A 428 -20.56 -18.03 -10.35
CA LYS A 428 -20.38 -19.08 -9.36
C LYS A 428 -19.74 -18.46 -8.12
N ALA A 429 -20.10 -18.92 -6.94
CA ALA A 429 -19.49 -18.47 -5.69
C ALA A 429 -18.96 -19.69 -4.91
N CYS A 430 -17.80 -19.50 -4.28
CA CYS A 430 -17.20 -20.37 -3.29
C CYS A 430 -16.84 -19.48 -2.11
N PHE A 431 -17.15 -19.90 -0.90
CA PHE A 431 -16.87 -19.09 0.28
C PHE A 431 -16.53 -19.98 1.48
N SER A 432 -15.75 -19.43 2.41
CA SER A 432 -15.47 -20.01 3.73
C SER A 432 -16.25 -19.22 4.79
N SER A 433 -16.64 -19.90 5.87
CA SER A 433 -17.22 -19.25 7.04
C SER A 433 -17.09 -20.15 8.27
N ARG A 434 -17.21 -19.58 9.48
CA ARG A 434 -17.57 -20.34 10.67
C ARG A 434 -18.95 -21.01 10.52
N GLU A 435 -19.19 -22.03 11.33
CA GLU A 435 -20.45 -22.79 11.37
C GLU A 435 -21.58 -22.00 12.03
N TRP A 436 -22.04 -20.95 11.36
CA TRP A 436 -23.23 -20.21 11.80
C TRP A 436 -24.47 -20.86 11.20
N SER A 437 -25.47 -21.10 12.06
CA SER A 437 -26.73 -21.73 11.67
C SER A 437 -27.41 -21.04 10.49
N THR A 438 -27.28 -19.71 10.36
CA THR A 438 -27.80 -18.95 9.21
C THR A 438 -27.20 -19.39 7.88
N PHE A 439 -25.89 -19.65 7.82
CA PHE A 439 -25.22 -20.10 6.60
C PHE A 439 -25.50 -21.58 6.32
N GLU A 440 -25.42 -22.44 7.33
CA GLU A 440 -25.70 -23.88 7.18
C GLU A 440 -27.12 -24.14 6.68
N ASN A 441 -28.12 -23.49 7.29
CA ASN A 441 -29.51 -23.66 6.90
C ASN A 441 -29.76 -23.19 5.47
N THR A 442 -29.10 -22.12 5.03
CA THR A 442 -29.37 -21.49 3.74
C THR A 442 -28.63 -22.14 2.57
N PHE A 443 -27.43 -22.68 2.83
CA PHE A 443 -26.57 -23.26 1.80
C PHE A 443 -26.40 -24.78 1.95
N SER A 444 -27.25 -25.44 2.74
CA SER A 444 -27.25 -26.91 2.93
C SER A 444 -27.35 -27.70 1.62
N ASP A 445 -28.07 -27.17 0.63
CA ASP A 445 -28.22 -27.76 -0.70
C ASP A 445 -27.01 -27.50 -1.64
N CYS A 446 -26.05 -26.68 -1.21
CA CYS A 446 -24.86 -26.35 -2.01
C CYS A 446 -23.70 -27.29 -1.67
N PRO A 447 -22.79 -27.57 -2.62
CA PRO A 447 -21.56 -28.31 -2.32
C PRO A 447 -20.70 -27.55 -1.31
N GLY A 448 -20.31 -28.22 -0.23
CA GLY A 448 -19.43 -27.68 0.82
C GLY A 448 -18.65 -28.79 1.52
N LEU A 449 -17.63 -28.41 2.28
CA LEU A 449 -16.84 -29.31 3.11
C LEU A 449 -16.50 -28.63 4.43
N ARG A 450 -16.41 -29.39 5.51
CA ARG A 450 -15.92 -28.92 6.82
C ARG A 450 -14.43 -29.22 6.90
N ILE A 451 -13.60 -28.18 6.89
CA ILE A 451 -12.14 -28.36 6.83
C ILE A 451 -11.63 -29.18 8.02
N HIS A 452 -12.16 -28.95 9.23
CA HIS A 452 -11.72 -29.64 10.44
C HIS A 452 -11.99 -31.16 10.43
N GLU A 453 -12.93 -31.64 9.59
CA GLU A 453 -13.19 -33.09 9.41
C GLU A 453 -12.13 -33.76 8.51
N HIS A 454 -11.24 -32.99 7.88
CA HIS A 454 -10.29 -33.46 6.88
C HIS A 454 -8.81 -33.20 7.23
N THR A 455 -8.51 -32.69 8.44
CA THR A 455 -7.14 -32.30 8.84
C THR A 455 -6.39 -33.34 9.67
N GLU A 456 -7.02 -34.45 10.07
CA GLU A 456 -6.44 -35.41 11.01
C GLU A 456 -5.09 -36.00 10.54
N GLN A 457 -5.01 -36.45 9.29
CA GLN A 457 -3.78 -37.04 8.74
C GLN A 457 -2.65 -36.00 8.63
N ASP A 458 -2.99 -34.77 8.30
CA ASP A 458 -2.03 -33.68 8.21
C ASP A 458 -1.52 -33.29 9.60
N ILE A 459 -2.38 -33.28 10.62
CA ILE A 459 -2.03 -33.05 12.02
C ILE A 459 -1.04 -34.12 12.51
N ARG A 460 -1.31 -35.40 12.23
CA ARG A 460 -0.41 -36.50 12.58
C ARG A 460 0.96 -36.34 11.93
N THR A 461 0.97 -36.00 10.65
CA THR A 461 2.21 -35.75 9.89
C THR A 461 2.98 -34.56 10.48
N TYR A 462 2.28 -33.48 10.82
CA TYR A 462 2.86 -32.30 11.47
C TYR A 462 3.46 -32.64 12.85
N LEU A 463 2.74 -33.39 13.67
CA LEU A 463 3.17 -33.82 15.00
C LEU A 463 4.48 -34.60 14.95
N SER A 464 4.52 -35.66 14.14
CA SER A 464 5.72 -36.50 14.02
C SER A 464 6.91 -35.69 13.47
N ALA A 465 6.68 -34.77 12.52
CA ALA A 465 7.74 -33.90 12.00
C ALA A 465 8.21 -32.83 13.00
N ARG A 466 7.32 -32.32 13.86
CA ARG A 466 7.66 -31.25 14.82
C ARG A 466 8.36 -31.79 16.06
N LEU A 467 7.95 -32.98 16.49
CA LEU A 467 8.52 -33.68 17.64
C LEU A 467 9.73 -34.56 17.24
N SER A 468 10.02 -34.74 15.95
CA SER A 468 11.19 -35.49 15.42
C SER A 468 12.52 -35.12 16.10
N ASN A 469 12.72 -33.83 16.41
CA ASN A 469 13.94 -33.34 17.09
C ASN A 469 14.12 -33.94 18.50
N ILE A 470 13.02 -34.31 19.17
CA ILE A 470 13.06 -35.06 20.42
C ILE A 470 13.65 -36.46 20.12
N TYR A 471 13.15 -37.15 19.08
CA TYR A 471 13.64 -38.48 18.64
C TYR A 471 15.14 -38.51 18.28
N GLU A 472 15.65 -37.45 17.66
CA GLU A 472 17.03 -37.38 17.16
C GLU A 472 18.08 -36.99 18.22
N SER A 473 17.64 -36.58 19.41
CA SER A 473 18.51 -36.19 20.54
C SER A 473 19.19 -37.38 21.26
N GLY A 474 19.58 -38.43 20.53
CA GLY A 474 20.62 -39.43 20.87
C GLY A 474 20.48 -40.29 22.14
N SER A 475 19.56 -40.00 23.06
CA SER A 475 19.54 -40.59 24.43
C SER A 475 18.23 -41.29 24.79
N LEU A 476 17.30 -41.45 23.86
CA LEU A 476 15.95 -41.96 24.13
C LEU A 476 15.87 -43.49 24.02
N GLY A 477 15.38 -44.12 25.08
CA GLY A 477 15.13 -45.56 25.11
C GLY A 477 13.90 -45.97 24.30
N VAL A 478 13.68 -47.27 24.11
CA VAL A 478 12.49 -47.82 23.42
C VAL A 478 11.19 -47.38 24.10
N TYR A 479 11.20 -47.29 25.44
CA TYR A 479 10.07 -46.82 26.24
C TYR A 479 9.73 -45.35 25.97
N ASP A 480 10.73 -44.48 25.85
CA ASP A 480 10.52 -43.06 25.60
C ASP A 480 9.92 -42.78 24.22
N LYS A 481 10.31 -43.58 23.22
CA LYS A 481 9.72 -43.51 21.87
C LYS A 481 8.25 -43.93 21.87
N ALA A 482 7.91 -44.98 22.62
CA ALA A 482 6.51 -45.41 22.74
C ALA A 482 5.65 -44.33 23.42
N THR A 483 6.13 -43.73 24.51
CA THR A 483 5.41 -42.64 25.20
C THR A 483 5.25 -41.39 24.33
N LEU A 484 6.22 -41.06 23.47
CA LEU A 484 6.06 -39.97 22.50
C LEU A 484 4.99 -40.28 21.45
N CYS A 485 4.91 -41.51 20.96
CA CYS A 485 3.80 -41.92 20.08
C CYS A 485 2.45 -41.80 20.78
N ASP A 486 2.36 -42.14 22.07
CA ASP A 486 1.14 -41.98 22.87
C ASP A 486 0.75 -40.49 23.01
N ILE A 487 1.75 -39.60 23.17
CA ILE A 487 1.53 -38.14 23.18
C ILE A 487 1.03 -37.65 21.82
N GLU A 488 1.64 -38.09 20.71
CA GLU A 488 1.21 -37.73 19.35
C GLU A 488 -0.25 -38.17 19.12
N GLU A 489 -0.62 -39.38 19.51
CA GLU A 489 -1.98 -39.90 19.39
C GLU A 489 -2.98 -39.09 20.25
N ASN A 490 -2.60 -38.77 21.50
CA ASN A 490 -3.42 -37.98 22.39
C ASN A 490 -3.69 -36.57 21.83
N ILE A 491 -2.65 -35.91 21.30
CA ILE A 491 -2.79 -34.57 20.72
C ILE A 491 -3.61 -34.63 19.42
N ALA A 492 -3.36 -35.60 18.54
CA ALA A 492 -4.07 -35.73 17.27
C ALA A 492 -5.59 -35.94 17.47
N THR A 493 -5.97 -36.76 18.44
CA THR A 493 -7.39 -37.05 18.74
C THR A 493 -8.11 -35.88 19.39
N ARG A 494 -7.40 -35.10 20.22
CA ARG A 494 -7.96 -33.95 20.95
C ARG A 494 -7.90 -32.62 20.19
N ALA A 495 -7.16 -32.57 19.08
CA ALA A 495 -7.03 -31.37 18.27
C ALA A 495 -8.35 -30.90 17.65
N GLN A 496 -9.34 -31.79 17.49
CA GLN A 496 -10.63 -31.50 16.83
C GLN A 496 -10.45 -30.79 15.46
N GLY A 497 -9.36 -31.10 14.77
CA GLY A 497 -8.98 -30.50 13.49
C GLY A 497 -8.35 -29.09 13.55
N VAL A 498 -8.12 -28.54 14.75
CA VAL A 498 -7.61 -27.18 14.99
C VAL A 498 -6.07 -27.16 15.01
N PHE A 499 -5.46 -26.84 13.87
CA PHE A 499 -4.00 -26.80 13.70
C PHE A 499 -3.27 -25.85 14.65
N ILE A 500 -3.86 -24.70 14.98
CA ILE A 500 -3.21 -23.73 15.86
C ILE A 500 -3.05 -24.26 17.29
N TRP A 501 -4.00 -25.06 17.76
CA TRP A 501 -3.94 -25.72 19.05
C TRP A 501 -2.77 -26.71 19.10
N VAL A 502 -2.63 -27.54 18.06
CA VAL A 502 -1.51 -28.49 17.89
C VAL A 502 -0.17 -27.76 17.84
N ARG A 503 -0.08 -26.67 17.08
CA ARG A 503 1.14 -25.85 16.98
C ARG A 503 1.54 -25.26 18.33
N ALA A 504 0.59 -24.73 19.10
CA ALA A 504 0.87 -24.13 20.39
C ALA A 504 1.37 -25.17 21.40
N ILE A 505 0.68 -26.31 21.51
CA ILE A 505 1.06 -27.39 22.43
C ILE A 505 2.42 -27.98 22.09
N THR A 506 2.67 -28.28 20.81
CA THR A 506 3.98 -28.81 20.40
C THR A 506 5.11 -27.82 20.66
N GLY A 507 4.84 -26.52 20.56
CA GLY A 507 5.77 -25.46 20.98
C GLY A 507 6.13 -25.54 22.47
N ILE A 508 5.10 -25.60 23.33
CA ILE A 508 5.27 -25.70 24.80
C ILE A 508 5.99 -26.99 25.18
N LEU A 509 5.55 -28.15 24.69
CA LEU A 509 6.15 -29.44 25.01
C LEU A 509 7.62 -29.52 24.60
N ARG A 510 7.98 -28.92 23.45
CA ARG A 510 9.37 -28.85 23.01
C ARG A 510 10.21 -27.98 23.93
N GLN A 511 9.67 -26.85 24.40
CA GLN A 511 10.35 -25.97 25.36
C GLN A 511 10.55 -26.68 26.70
N ASP A 512 9.51 -27.32 27.23
CA ASP A 512 9.58 -28.12 28.46
C ASP A 512 10.69 -29.19 28.34
N TYR A 513 10.75 -29.91 27.21
CA TYR A 513 11.81 -30.89 26.96
C TYR A 513 13.21 -30.27 26.97
N LEU A 514 13.40 -29.14 26.28
CA LEU A 514 14.68 -28.41 26.26
C LEU A 514 15.09 -27.91 27.65
N GLN A 515 14.13 -27.63 28.52
CA GLN A 515 14.36 -27.28 29.93
C GLN A 515 14.61 -28.50 30.84
N GLY A 516 14.67 -29.71 30.28
CA GLY A 516 15.02 -30.94 31.00
C GLY A 516 13.81 -31.68 31.60
N VAL A 517 12.58 -31.34 31.22
CA VAL A 517 11.39 -32.07 31.67
C VAL A 517 11.37 -33.48 31.07
N SER A 518 11.21 -34.50 31.93
CA SER A 518 11.14 -35.90 31.49
C SER A 518 9.95 -36.18 30.59
N ILE A 519 10.06 -37.14 29.66
CA ILE A 519 8.97 -37.50 28.72
C ILE A 519 7.70 -37.97 29.44
N LEU A 520 7.84 -38.66 30.57
CA LEU A 520 6.69 -39.03 31.41
C LEU A 520 5.93 -37.80 31.93
N GLN A 521 6.63 -36.72 32.25
CA GLN A 521 6.01 -35.47 32.69
C GLN A 521 5.45 -34.68 31.51
N LEU A 522 6.07 -34.74 30.32
CA LEU A 522 5.51 -34.19 29.09
C LEU A 522 4.17 -34.84 28.74
N SER A 523 4.04 -36.17 28.91
CA SER A 523 2.78 -36.89 28.73
C SER A 523 1.67 -36.34 29.64
N LYS A 524 1.98 -36.15 30.93
CA LYS A 524 1.03 -35.55 31.88
C LYS A 524 0.68 -34.11 31.54
N ASN A 525 1.65 -33.33 31.08
CA ASN A 525 1.41 -31.95 30.66
C ASN A 525 0.49 -31.90 29.44
N ALA A 526 0.71 -32.79 28.45
CA ALA A 526 -0.13 -32.92 27.26
C ALA A 526 -1.59 -33.23 27.61
N GLU A 527 -1.83 -34.14 28.57
CA GLU A 527 -3.16 -34.46 29.06
C GLU A 527 -3.86 -33.26 29.74
N SER A 528 -3.10 -32.34 30.35
CA SER A 528 -3.64 -31.21 31.12
C SER A 528 -4.15 -30.04 30.28
N PHE A 529 -3.81 -29.96 28.99
CA PHE A 529 -4.22 -28.82 28.16
C PHE A 529 -5.73 -28.91 27.85
N PRO A 530 -6.49 -27.81 27.96
CA PRO A 530 -7.90 -27.80 27.56
C PRO A 530 -8.05 -27.89 26.04
N GLU A 531 -9.16 -28.46 25.57
CA GLU A 531 -9.47 -28.62 24.14
C GLU A 531 -10.00 -27.33 23.52
N ASP A 532 -10.70 -26.50 24.30
CA ASP A 532 -11.12 -25.17 23.87
C ASP A 532 -9.92 -24.23 23.76
N LEU A 533 -9.84 -23.51 22.63
CA LEU A 533 -8.70 -22.66 22.30
C LEU A 533 -8.61 -21.43 23.22
N GLY A 534 -9.74 -20.86 23.65
CA GLY A 534 -9.78 -19.72 24.56
C GLY A 534 -9.44 -20.10 26.00
N GLU A 535 -9.92 -21.24 26.47
CA GLU A 535 -9.48 -21.83 27.74
C GLU A 535 -7.97 -22.14 27.72
N PHE A 536 -7.48 -22.66 26.59
CA PHE A 536 -6.05 -22.92 26.40
C PHE A 536 -5.21 -21.65 26.52
N TYR A 537 -5.60 -20.56 25.85
CA TYR A 537 -4.90 -19.27 25.99
C TYR A 537 -4.95 -18.72 27.41
N THR A 538 -6.10 -18.86 28.08
CA THR A 538 -6.27 -18.47 29.48
C THR A 538 -5.28 -19.22 30.37
N ASP A 539 -5.17 -20.52 30.20
CA ASP A 539 -4.28 -21.37 30.99
C ASP A 539 -2.81 -21.12 30.65
N ALA A 540 -2.46 -20.90 29.38
CA ALA A 540 -1.11 -20.53 28.97
C ALA A 540 -0.65 -19.24 29.67
N ILE A 541 -1.48 -18.20 29.67
CA ILE A 541 -1.17 -16.93 30.35
C ILE A 541 -1.09 -17.10 31.87
N ARG A 542 -1.96 -17.93 32.47
CA ARG A 542 -1.94 -18.19 33.92
C ARG A 542 -0.68 -18.90 34.38
N ARG A 543 -0.10 -19.76 33.53
CA ARG A 543 1.13 -20.51 33.81
C ARG A 543 2.39 -19.62 33.78
N ILE A 544 2.31 -18.39 33.30
CA ILE A 544 3.43 -17.44 33.32
C ILE A 544 3.88 -17.21 34.78
N PRO A 545 5.17 -17.44 35.11
CA PRO A 545 5.74 -17.18 36.43
C PRO A 545 5.47 -15.75 36.91
N SER A 546 5.22 -15.57 38.20
CA SER A 546 4.83 -14.26 38.76
C SER A 546 5.84 -13.14 38.49
N GLU A 547 7.13 -13.50 38.40
CA GLU A 547 8.24 -12.59 38.08
C GLU A 547 8.19 -12.02 36.66
N TYR A 548 7.57 -12.71 35.70
CA TYR A 548 7.50 -12.28 34.30
C TYR A 548 6.17 -11.66 33.91
N ARG A 549 5.16 -11.64 34.80
CA ARG A 549 3.78 -11.24 34.43
C ARG A 549 3.68 -9.79 33.96
N GLU A 550 4.41 -8.88 34.58
CA GLU A 550 4.44 -7.47 34.20
C GLU A 550 5.09 -7.30 32.82
N GLU A 551 6.25 -7.92 32.60
CA GLU A 551 6.95 -7.91 31.32
C GLU A 551 6.14 -8.59 30.20
N SER A 552 5.43 -9.67 30.51
CA SER A 552 4.56 -10.38 29.57
C SER A 552 3.33 -9.54 29.19
N PHE A 553 2.76 -8.81 30.15
CA PHE A 553 1.67 -7.87 29.87
C PHE A 553 2.12 -6.77 28.91
N VAL A 554 3.27 -6.14 29.18
CA VAL A 554 3.82 -5.12 28.29
C VAL A 554 4.14 -5.71 26.92
N MET A 555 4.76 -6.90 26.86
CA MET A 555 5.05 -7.58 25.61
C MET A 555 3.79 -7.75 24.75
N PHE A 556 2.70 -8.28 25.32
CA PHE A 556 1.45 -8.45 24.58
C PHE A 556 0.86 -7.12 24.13
N GLU A 557 0.89 -6.09 24.97
CA GLU A 557 0.37 -4.76 24.64
C GLU A 557 1.16 -4.08 23.51
N VAL A 558 2.50 -4.24 23.50
CA VAL A 558 3.39 -3.70 22.47
C VAL A 558 3.14 -4.42 21.14
N ILE A 559 3.11 -5.76 21.13
CA ILE A 559 2.85 -6.54 19.92
C ILE A 559 1.46 -6.23 19.37
N LEU A 560 0.43 -6.16 20.23
CA LEU A 560 -0.95 -5.86 19.85
C LEU A 560 -1.12 -4.48 19.20
N ARG A 561 -0.32 -3.48 19.61
CA ARG A 561 -0.45 -2.08 19.17
C ARG A 561 0.58 -1.67 18.13
N CYS A 562 1.51 -2.55 17.79
CA CYS A 562 2.55 -2.22 16.82
C CYS A 562 1.96 -2.23 15.40
N GLU A 563 2.05 -1.10 14.70
CA GLU A 563 1.56 -0.96 13.31
C GLU A 563 2.61 -1.38 12.26
N HIS A 564 3.80 -1.82 12.69
CA HIS A 564 4.91 -2.26 11.86
C HIS A 564 5.50 -3.58 12.38
N GLN A 565 6.35 -4.22 11.57
CA GLN A 565 7.08 -5.41 11.99
C GLN A 565 8.02 -5.06 13.16
N LEU A 566 7.75 -5.64 14.33
CA LEU A 566 8.51 -5.34 15.55
C LEU A 566 9.77 -6.21 15.63
N LEU A 567 10.94 -5.58 15.67
CA LEU A 567 12.20 -6.28 15.86
C LEU A 567 12.33 -6.80 17.30
N ILE A 568 13.05 -7.91 17.49
CA ILE A 568 13.24 -8.49 18.83
C ILE A 568 13.97 -7.52 19.77
N GLU A 569 14.92 -6.76 19.25
CA GLU A 569 15.67 -5.75 19.99
C GLU A 569 14.77 -4.59 20.42
N GLU A 570 13.85 -4.15 19.55
CA GLU A 570 12.89 -3.09 19.83
C GLU A 570 11.89 -3.52 20.91
N LEU A 571 11.38 -4.76 20.82
CA LEU A 571 10.48 -5.32 21.82
C LEU A 571 11.15 -5.33 23.20
N ILE A 572 12.38 -5.84 23.29
CA ILE A 572 13.10 -5.95 24.56
C ILE A 572 13.37 -4.56 25.15
N ALA A 573 13.87 -3.63 24.33
CA ALA A 573 14.11 -2.26 24.77
C ALA A 573 12.82 -1.61 25.28
N THR A 574 11.69 -1.83 24.59
CA THR A 574 10.39 -1.27 24.97
C THR A 574 9.87 -1.87 26.27
N VAL A 575 9.94 -3.20 26.44
CA VAL A 575 9.52 -3.87 27.67
C VAL A 575 10.37 -3.41 28.85
N GLN A 576 11.70 -3.36 28.70
CA GLN A 576 12.60 -2.88 29.76
C GLN A 576 12.38 -1.40 30.10
N CYS A 577 12.06 -0.56 29.12
CA CYS A 577 11.69 0.85 29.36
C CYS A 577 10.41 0.95 30.18
N ALA A 578 9.41 0.14 29.86
CA ALA A 578 8.10 0.20 30.48
C ALA A 578 8.09 -0.35 31.91
N THR A 579 8.92 -1.35 32.22
CA THR A 579 8.98 -2.01 33.53
C THR A 579 9.98 -1.39 34.51
N ARG A 580 10.80 -0.42 34.08
CA ARG A 580 11.78 0.27 34.94
C ARG A 580 11.36 1.71 35.25
N ASN A 581 11.35 2.06 36.54
CA ASN A 581 10.92 3.38 37.05
C ASN A 581 11.93 4.54 36.83
N ASN A 582 12.97 4.36 35.99
CA ASN A 582 14.23 5.10 36.10
C ASN A 582 14.97 5.12 34.73
N ILE A 583 15.01 6.29 34.09
CA ILE A 583 15.65 6.52 32.75
C ILE A 583 17.19 6.35 32.79
N PRO A 584 17.94 6.83 33.81
CA PRO A 584 19.39 6.61 33.87
C PRO A 584 19.81 5.14 33.91
N SER A 585 19.04 4.30 34.62
CA SER A 585 19.19 2.85 34.71
C SER A 585 18.99 2.13 33.38
N TYR A 586 18.19 2.70 32.48
CA TYR A 586 18.02 2.21 31.11
C TYR A 586 19.23 2.55 30.24
N ILE A 587 19.73 3.77 30.33
CA ILE A 587 20.93 4.20 29.58
C ILE A 587 22.15 3.36 29.99
N GLU A 588 22.30 3.06 31.29
CA GLU A 588 23.35 2.15 31.78
C GLU A 588 23.19 0.71 31.26
N ALA A 589 21.97 0.18 31.16
CA ALA A 589 21.69 -1.17 30.67
C ALA A 589 21.74 -1.30 29.14
N MET A 590 21.47 -0.23 28.40
CA MET A 590 21.70 -0.17 26.95
C MET A 590 23.19 -0.18 26.61
N HIS A 591 24.02 0.42 27.47
CA HIS A 591 25.47 0.49 27.28
C HIS A 591 26.20 -0.75 27.81
N SER A 592 25.63 -1.51 28.74
CA SER A 592 26.12 -2.85 29.06
C SER A 592 25.66 -3.83 27.97
N HIS A 593 26.60 -4.44 27.25
CA HIS A 593 26.35 -5.53 26.30
C HIS A 593 25.82 -6.82 26.98
N GLU A 594 24.89 -6.72 27.94
CA GLU A 594 24.28 -7.85 28.65
C GLU A 594 23.13 -8.51 27.88
N LEU A 595 22.70 -7.91 26.75
CA LEU A 595 21.65 -8.44 25.89
C LEU A 595 22.07 -9.69 25.06
N ASP A 596 23.32 -10.15 25.18
CA ASP A 596 23.86 -11.26 24.38
C ASP A 596 23.50 -12.67 24.87
N GLN A 597 22.80 -12.83 26.00
CA GLN A 597 22.41 -14.15 26.49
C GLN A 597 20.97 -14.51 26.06
N ASN A 598 20.89 -15.13 24.89
CA ASN A 598 19.78 -15.96 24.42
C ASN A 598 18.40 -15.26 24.35
N LEU A 599 18.31 -14.20 23.52
CA LEU A 599 17.08 -13.42 23.23
C LEU A 599 15.84 -14.29 22.93
N LEU A 600 16.04 -15.44 22.28
CA LEU A 600 14.98 -16.40 21.99
C LEU A 600 14.35 -16.97 23.26
N GLN A 601 15.17 -17.28 24.27
CA GLN A 601 14.70 -17.77 25.56
C GLN A 601 13.89 -16.68 26.28
N TRP A 602 14.36 -15.44 26.21
CA TRP A 602 13.69 -14.29 26.83
C TRP A 602 12.25 -14.10 26.31
N VAL A 603 12.06 -14.20 24.99
CA VAL A 603 10.73 -14.13 24.34
C VAL A 603 9.87 -15.34 24.74
N GLN A 604 10.45 -16.53 24.79
CA GLN A 604 9.72 -17.75 25.14
C GLN A 604 9.21 -17.74 26.60
N ASP A 605 10.02 -17.27 27.55
CA ASP A 605 9.67 -17.25 28.98
C ASP A 605 8.52 -16.28 29.30
N ARG A 606 8.39 -15.21 28.51
CA ARG A 606 7.36 -14.15 28.66
C ARG A 606 6.18 -14.33 27.70
N GLY A 607 6.40 -15.01 26.59
CA GLY A 607 5.42 -15.19 25.52
C GLY A 607 4.45 -16.35 25.76
N ALA A 608 4.70 -17.22 26.74
CA ALA A 608 3.85 -18.38 27.09
C ALA A 608 3.53 -19.34 25.92
N GLY A 609 4.43 -19.41 24.92
CA GLY A 609 4.19 -20.16 23.68
C GLY A 609 3.15 -19.52 22.74
N LEU A 610 2.66 -18.32 23.05
CA LEU A 610 1.71 -17.54 22.24
C LEU A 610 2.39 -16.50 21.35
N VAL A 611 3.67 -16.24 21.59
CA VAL A 611 4.53 -15.30 20.84
C VAL A 611 5.72 -16.07 20.26
N GLU A 612 6.10 -15.72 19.03
CA GLU A 612 7.22 -16.37 18.33
C GLU A 612 8.16 -15.38 17.66
N GLU A 613 9.42 -15.79 17.54
CA GLU A 613 10.42 -15.16 16.68
C GLU A 613 10.29 -15.74 15.26
N VAL A 614 10.16 -14.86 14.28
CA VAL A 614 10.13 -15.20 12.86
C VAL A 614 11.23 -14.43 12.14
N ARG A 615 11.87 -15.07 11.16
CA ARG A 615 12.78 -14.36 10.26
C ARG A 615 11.99 -13.80 9.10
N ASP A 616 11.98 -12.48 8.96
CA ASP A 616 11.34 -11.82 7.83
C ASP A 616 12.03 -12.25 6.52
N LYS A 617 11.22 -12.70 5.55
CA LYS A 617 11.75 -13.29 4.30
C LYS A 617 12.37 -12.25 3.37
N THR A 618 12.01 -10.97 3.55
CA THR A 618 12.38 -9.88 2.65
C THR A 618 13.66 -9.18 3.13
N THR A 619 13.72 -8.90 4.43
CA THR A 619 14.81 -8.17 5.09
C THR A 619 15.82 -9.11 5.76
N GLY A 620 15.44 -10.35 6.04
CA GLY A 620 16.26 -11.32 6.78
C GLY A 620 16.36 -11.03 8.29
N LEU A 621 15.69 -9.99 8.78
CA LEU A 621 15.71 -9.56 10.18
C LEU A 621 14.85 -10.48 11.07
N LYS A 622 15.13 -10.49 12.37
CA LYS A 622 14.36 -11.24 13.38
C LYS A 622 13.24 -10.36 13.92
N ILE A 623 12.01 -10.75 13.65
CA ILE A 623 10.80 -10.05 14.08
C ILE A 623 10.04 -10.90 15.10
N VAL A 624 9.19 -10.26 15.89
CA VAL A 624 8.35 -10.92 16.90
C VAL A 624 6.87 -10.71 16.56
N GLN A 625 6.08 -11.78 16.65
CA GLN A 625 4.64 -11.76 16.38
C GLN A 625 3.89 -12.77 17.25
N PHE A 626 2.56 -12.65 17.33
CA PHE A 626 1.73 -13.73 17.87
C PHE A 626 1.76 -14.94 16.93
N ILE A 627 1.62 -16.15 17.50
CA ILE A 627 1.62 -17.40 16.71
C ILE A 627 0.46 -17.49 15.71
N HIS A 628 -0.62 -16.72 15.93
CA HIS A 628 -1.80 -16.66 15.07
C HIS A 628 -2.72 -15.48 15.43
N GLN A 629 -3.55 -15.04 14.48
CA GLN A 629 -4.54 -13.97 14.65
C GLN A 629 -5.51 -14.21 15.82
N SER A 630 -5.93 -15.45 16.04
CA SER A 630 -6.83 -15.80 17.16
C SER A 630 -6.26 -15.49 18.55
N VAL A 631 -4.92 -15.43 18.70
CA VAL A 631 -4.28 -15.00 19.94
C VAL A 631 -4.45 -13.49 20.09
N LEU A 632 -4.24 -12.74 19.01
CA LEU A 632 -4.45 -11.30 18.95
C LEU A 632 -5.89 -10.95 19.35
N ASP A 633 -6.88 -11.62 18.76
CA ASP A 633 -8.30 -11.39 19.05
C ASP A 633 -8.67 -11.73 20.51
N PHE A 634 -7.96 -12.69 21.11
CA PHE A 634 -8.17 -13.08 22.50
C PHE A 634 -7.56 -12.09 23.50
N VAL A 635 -6.41 -11.48 23.17
CA VAL A 635 -5.72 -10.53 24.06
C VAL A 635 -6.19 -9.08 23.89
N ALA A 636 -6.79 -8.76 22.74
CA ALA A 636 -7.43 -7.47 22.46
C ALA A 636 -8.62 -7.18 23.41
#